data_AF-A0A959ESJ1-F1
#
_entry.id   AF-A0A959ESJ1-F1
#
_cell.length_a   1.000
_cell.length_b   1.000
_cell.length_c   1.000
_cell.angle_alpha   90.00
_cell.angle_beta   90.00
_cell.angle_gamma   90.00
#
_symmetry.space_group_name_H-M   'P 1'
#
loop_
_entity.id
_entity.type
_entity.pdbx_description
1 polymer ?
#
loop_
_entity_poly.entity_id
_entity_poly.type
_entity_poly.pdbx_seq_one_letter_code
_entity_poly.pdbx_strand_id
1 'polypeptide(L)' 'MEHLRFPVGRHVPKTSYSADEIRGFVDTLEAFPGLMRQVCASATAEKLATPYRPGGWTLRQLVHHVADSHLNAY' A
#
# COMPACT_ATOMS: atom_id res chain seq x y z
N MET A 1 13.92 12.22 -6.72
CA MET A 1 13.79 10.86 -6.15
C MET A 1 12.82 10.78 -4.98
N GLU A 2 12.80 11.75 -4.05
CA GLU A 2 11.93 11.71 -2.87
C GLU A 2 10.43 11.61 -3.21
N HIS A 3 9.96 12.43 -4.14
CA HIS A 3 8.56 12.38 -4.63
C HIS A 3 8.17 11.02 -5.22
N LEU A 4 9.10 10.28 -5.83
CA LEU A 4 8.84 8.93 -6.36
C LEU A 4 8.81 7.86 -5.25
N ARG A 5 9.44 8.13 -4.10
CA ARG A 5 9.46 7.23 -2.95
C ARG A 5 8.27 7.44 -2.02
N PHE A 6 7.81 8.69 -1.90
CA PHE A 6 6.67 9.07 -1.08
C PHE A 6 5.67 9.87 -1.94
N PRO A 7 5.02 9.23 -2.93
CA PRO A 7 4.14 9.93 -3.88
C PRO A 7 2.90 10.53 -3.21
N VAL A 8 2.53 10.05 -2.01
CA VAL A 8 1.42 10.57 -1.18
C VAL A 8 1.93 11.24 0.10
N GLY A 9 3.22 11.59 0.14
CA GLY A 9 3.87 12.13 1.34
C GLY A 9 4.26 11.04 2.35
N ARG A 10 4.89 11.47 3.44
CA ARG A 10 5.24 10.61 4.58
C ARG A 10 4.10 10.58 5.59
N HIS A 11 3.95 9.47 6.30
CA HIS A 11 3.06 9.41 7.44
C HIS A 11 3.49 10.42 8.52
N VAL A 12 2.54 11.22 9.00
CA VAL A 12 2.73 12.16 10.10
C VAL A 12 1.79 11.72 11.23
N PRO A 13 2.31 11.17 12.34
CA PRO A 13 1.47 10.67 13.43
C PRO A 13 0.84 11.83 14.21
N LYS A 14 -0.33 11.58 14.80
CA LYS A 14 -0.97 12.47 15.77
C LYS A 14 -0.63 12.01 17.19
N THR A 15 -0.66 12.94 18.14
CA THR A 15 -0.52 12.63 19.57
C THR A 15 -1.70 11.84 20.12
N SER A 16 -2.87 11.97 19.50
CA SER A 16 -4.08 11.20 19.81
C SER A 16 -4.97 11.08 18.58
N TYR A 17 -5.85 10.08 18.58
CA TYR A 17 -6.86 9.82 17.56
C TYR A 17 -8.22 9.67 18.22
N SER A 18 -9.24 10.27 17.60
CA SER A 18 -10.64 10.11 18.02
C SER A 18 -11.17 8.72 17.68
N ALA A 19 -12.26 8.32 18.34
CA ALA A 19 -12.92 7.05 18.04
C ALA A 19 -13.45 6.98 16.60
N ASP A 20 -13.88 8.11 16.01
CA ASP A 20 -14.30 8.18 14.62
C ASP A 20 -13.14 7.98 13.64
N GLU A 21 -11.98 8.57 13.91
CA GLU A 21 -10.79 8.35 13.09
C GLU A 21 -10.33 6.89 13.14
N ILE A 22 -10.34 6.28 14.33
CA ILE A 22 -9.99 4.88 14.50
C ILE A 22 -10.97 3.99 13.72
N ARG A 23 -12.28 4.25 13.80
CA ARG A 23 -13.28 3.54 12.99
C ARG A 23 -12.97 3.67 11.50
N GLY A 24 -12.71 4.89 11.01
CA GLY A 24 -12.36 5.11 9.60
C GLY A 24 -11.08 4.40 9.15
N PHE A 25 -10.09 4.25 10.04
CA PHE A 25 -8.89 3.44 9.74
C PHE A 25 -9.20 1.96 9.67
N VAL A 26 -10.04 1.43 10.56
CA VAL A 26 -10.49 0.03 10.51
C VAL A 26 -11.24 -0.25 9.21
N ASP A 27 -12.20 0.61 8.84
CA ASP A 27 -12.97 0.48 7.59
C ASP A 27 -12.04 0.50 6.36
N THR A 28 -11.03 1.38 6.39
CA THR A 28 -10.02 1.47 5.33
C THR A 28 -9.20 0.17 5.23
N LEU A 29 -8.76 -0.37 6.37
CA LEU A 29 -8.00 -1.63 6.42
C LEU A 29 -8.85 -2.82 5.96
N GLU A 30 -10.13 -2.85 6.30
CA GLU A 30 -11.07 -3.89 5.86
C GLU A 30 -11.30 -3.86 4.34
N ALA A 31 -11.44 -2.67 3.75
CA ALA A 31 -11.64 -2.51 2.31
C ALA A 31 -10.37 -2.77 1.48
N PHE A 32 -9.18 -2.56 2.07
CA PHE A 32 -7.89 -2.56 1.37
C PHE A 32 -7.62 -3.84 0.53
N PRO A 33 -7.81 -5.08 1.04
CA PRO A 33 -7.59 -6.29 0.27
C PRO A 33 -8.49 -6.41 -0.97
N GLY A 34 -9.71 -5.84 -0.92
CA GLY A 34 -10.62 -5.79 -2.07
C GLY A 34 -10.10 -4.86 -3.16
N LEU A 35 -9.69 -3.65 -2.79
CA LEU A 35 -9.09 -2.66 -3.70
C LEU A 35 -7.82 -3.21 -4.36
N MET A 36 -6.95 -3.86 -3.57
CA MET A 36 -5.71 -4.43 -4.07
C MET A 36 -5.96 -5.53 -5.11
N ARG A 37 -6.95 -6.41 -4.86
CA ARG A 37 -7.38 -7.44 -5.81
C ARG A 37 -7.90 -6.84 -7.11
N GLN A 38 -8.73 -5.80 -7.03
CA GLN A 38 -9.28 -5.13 -8.20
C GLN A 38 -8.18 -4.54 -9.10
N VAL A 39 -7.18 -3.88 -8.51
CA VAL A 39 -6.05 -3.33 -9.25
C VAL A 39 -5.23 -4.45 -9.90
N CYS A 40 -4.90 -5.49 -9.13
CA CYS A 40 -4.09 -6.61 -9.63
C CYS A 40 -4.78 -7.42 -10.72
N ALA A 41 -6.11 -7.58 -10.67
CA ALA A 41 -6.89 -8.32 -11.66
C ALA A 41 -6.78 -7.73 -13.08
N SER A 42 -6.53 -6.43 -13.18
CA SER A 42 -6.38 -5.72 -14.47
C SER A 42 -4.93 -5.63 -14.97
N ALA A 43 -3.95 -6.13 -14.20
CA ALA A 43 -2.54 -5.97 -14.50
C ALA A 43 -2.01 -7.11 -15.39
N THR A 44 -1.31 -6.75 -16.47
CA THR A 44 -0.60 -7.74 -17.30
C THR A 44 0.70 -8.20 -16.65
N ALA A 45 1.26 -9.31 -17.12
CA ALA A 45 2.53 -9.83 -16.61
C ALA A 45 3.68 -8.81 -16.77
N GLU A 46 3.70 -8.07 -17.90
CA GLU A 46 4.69 -7.03 -18.20
C GLU A 46 4.55 -5.84 -17.23
N LYS A 47 3.31 -5.39 -16.95
CA LYS A 47 3.06 -4.36 -15.95
C LYS A 47 3.53 -4.81 -14.57
N LEU A 48 3.22 -6.05 -14.19
CA LEU A 48 3.64 -6.62 -12.91
C LEU A 48 5.17 -6.73 -12.76
N ALA A 49 5.90 -6.87 -13.86
CA ALA A 49 7.37 -6.88 -13.90
C ALA A 49 7.99 -5.47 -13.94
N THR A 50 7.20 -4.41 -14.06
CA THR A 50 7.71 -3.04 -14.17
C THR A 50 8.06 -2.47 -12.78
N PRO A 51 9.26 -1.89 -12.59
CA PRO A 51 9.60 -1.17 -11.36
C PRO A 51 8.71 0.05 -11.14
N TYR A 52 8.20 0.27 -9.92
CA TYR A 52 7.38 1.46 -9.63
C TYR A 52 8.19 2.77 -9.64
N ARG A 53 9.52 2.68 -9.53
CA ARG A 53 10.49 3.77 -9.68
C ARG A 53 11.86 3.23 -10.14
N PRO A 54 12.78 4.07 -10.65
CA PRO A 54 14.13 3.65 -10.99
C PRO A 54 14.87 2.99 -9.80
N GLY A 55 15.41 1.79 -10.03
CA GLY A 55 16.08 0.98 -9.00
C GLY A 55 15.17 0.48 -7.87
N GLY A 56 13.85 0.61 -8.02
CA GLY A 56 12.85 0.16 -7.06
C GLY A 56 12.35 -1.25 -7.35
N TRP A 57 11.43 -1.70 -6.50
CA TRP A 57 10.73 -2.98 -6.68
C TRP A 57 9.78 -2.96 -7.87
N THR A 58 9.57 -4.14 -8.44
CA THR A 58 8.48 -4.38 -9.38
C THR A 58 7.13 -4.28 -8.68
N LEU A 59 6.06 -4.03 -9.44
CA LEU A 59 4.71 -4.04 -8.88
C LEU A 59 4.39 -5.38 -8.20
N ARG A 60 4.83 -6.51 -8.77
CA ARG A 60 4.68 -7.84 -8.15
C ARG A 60 5.33 -7.92 -6.77
N GLN A 61 6.59 -7.49 -6.66
CA GLN A 61 7.31 -7.48 -5.38
C GLN A 61 6.62 -6.59 -4.35
N LEU A 62 6.13 -5.41 -4.78
CA LEU A 62 5.43 -4.49 -3.90
C LEU A 62 4.12 -5.10 -3.37
N VAL A 63 3.33 -5.75 -4.23
CA VAL A 63 2.08 -6.43 -3.83
C VAL A 63 2.36 -7.52 -2.79
N HIS A 64 3.37 -8.37 -3.02
CA HIS A 64 3.73 -9.41 -2.06
C HIS A 64 4.26 -8.83 -0.75
N HIS A 65 5.10 -7.80 -0.80
CA HIS A 65 5.60 -7.14 0.40
C HIS A 65 4.49 -6.58 1.28
N VAL A 66 3.44 -6.00 0.69
CA VAL A 66 2.29 -5.50 1.46
C VAL A 66 1.62 -6.64 2.24
N ALA A 67 1.43 -7.80 1.61
CA ALA A 67 0.87 -8.98 2.29
C ALA A 67 1.79 -9.44 3.45
N ASP A 68 3.10 -9.55 3.19
CA ASP A 68 4.08 -9.94 4.21
C ASP A 68 4.13 -8.92 5.37
N SER A 69 4.13 -7.62 5.06
CA SER A 69 4.17 -6.55 6.05
C SER A 69 2.92 -6.55 6.92
N HIS A 70 1.74 -6.79 6.36
CA HIS A 70 0.49 -6.83 7.11
C HIS A 70 0.40 -8.08 8.00
N LEU A 71 0.92 -9.22 7.54
CA LEU A 71 0.98 -10.45 8.34
C LEU A 71 1.90 -10.31 9.56
N ASN A 72 2.97 -9.51 9.44
CA ASN A 72 3.96 -9.28 10.49
C ASN A 72 3.67 -8.04 11.37
N ALA A 73 2.58 -7.32 11.12
CA ALA A 73 2.17 -6.13 11.88
C ALA A 73 1.33 -6.52 13.12
N TYR A 74 1.93 -7.28 14.04
CA TYR A 74 1.38 -7.62 15.35
C TYR A 74 1.65 -6.53 16.40
#